data_AF-A0A6I3UUK7-F1
#
_entry.id   AF-A0A6I3UUK7-F1
#
_cell.length_a   1.000
_cell.length_b   1.000
_cell.length_c   1.000
_cell.angle_alpha   90.00
_cell.angle_beta   90.00
_cell.angle_gamma   90.00
#
_symmetry.space_group_name_H-M   'P 1'
#
loop_
_entity.id
_entity.type
_entity.pdbx_description
1 polymer ?
#
loop_
_entity_poly.entity_id
_entity_poly.type
_entity_poly.pdbx_seq_one_letter_code
_entity_poly.pdbx_strand_id
1 'polypeptide(L)' 'MQDNYTTKAKHLTIDSRRLIERWKKEGKSNREIASLLGKVPQTIHTEIKRGTVRQCLGKGRFKEVYSADYAQQSYENN' A
#
# COMPACT_ATOMS: atom_id res chain seq x y z
N MET A 1 8.56 14.91 -20.37
CA MET A 1 8.68 14.06 -19.17
C MET A 1 7.91 14.77 -18.06
N GLN A 2 7.06 14.07 -17.31
CA GLN A 2 6.20 14.72 -16.32
C GLN A 2 6.94 14.75 -14.97
N ASP A 3 7.44 15.93 -14.62
CA ASP A 3 8.19 16.22 -13.40
C ASP A 3 7.27 16.12 -12.18
N ASN A 4 7.22 14.93 -11.58
CA ASN A 4 6.51 14.66 -10.33
C ASN A 4 7.45 14.86 -9.13
N TYR A 5 8.01 16.06 -8.99
CA TYR A 5 8.74 16.43 -7.79
C TYR A 5 7.86 17.27 -6.88
N THR A 6 6.78 16.68 -6.37
CA THR A 6 6.05 17.27 -5.25
C THR A 6 6.78 16.89 -3.96
N THR A 7 7.46 17.90 -3.42
CA THR A 7 7.92 18.11 -2.04
C THR A 7 7.64 16.96 -1.08
N LYS A 8 8.70 16.44 -0.45
CA LYS A 8 8.73 15.45 0.66
C LYS A 8 7.53 15.54 1.62
N ALA A 9 6.37 15.01 1.24
CA ALA A 9 5.28 14.67 2.16
C ALA A 9 5.64 13.28 2.67
N LYS A 10 6.34 13.26 3.81
CA LYS A 10 7.22 12.18 4.23
C LYS A 10 6.54 10.81 4.41
N HIS A 11 5.21 10.73 4.53
CA HIS A 11 4.50 9.46 4.75
C HIS A 11 3.11 9.46 4.09
N LEU A 12 2.64 8.27 3.67
CA LEU A 12 1.24 8.07 3.29
C LEU A 12 0.35 8.27 4.52
N THR A 13 -0.74 9.02 4.38
CA THR A 13 -1.73 9.16 5.45
C THR A 13 -2.51 7.86 5.63
N ILE A 14 -3.13 7.67 6.80
CA ILE A 14 -3.98 6.50 7.06
C ILE A 14 -5.11 6.37 6.03
N ASP A 15 -5.67 7.49 5.56
CA ASP A 15 -6.71 7.49 4.51
C ASP A 15 -6.17 6.96 3.18
N SER A 16 -4.95 7.36 2.81
CA SER A 16 -4.28 6.84 1.61
C SER A 16 -4.05 5.34 1.72
N ARG A 17 -3.66 4.84 2.90
CA ARG A 17 -3.48 3.39 3.16
C ARG A 17 -4.79 2.62 3.03
N ARG A 18 -5.89 3.13 3.60
CA ARG A 18 -7.23 2.54 3.47
C ARG A 18 -7.71 2.48 2.01
N LEU A 19 -7.40 3.52 1.22
CA LEU A 19 -7.70 3.53 -0.22
C LEU A 19 -6.89 2.46 -0.99
N ILE A 20 -5.60 2.30 -0.68
CA ILE A 20 -4.75 1.25 -1.26
C ILE A 20 -5.35 -0.13 -0.96
N GLU A 21 -5.78 -0.38 0.28
CA GLU A 21 -6.41 -1.63 0.67
C GLU A 21 -7.70 -1.90 -0.12
N ARG A 22 -8.57 -0.90 -0.23
CA ARG A 22 -9.83 -1.00 -1.00
C ARG A 22 -9.55 -1.35 -2.46
N TRP A 23 -8.68 -0.59 -3.12
CA TRP A 23 -8.34 -0.80 -4.53
C TRP A 23 -7.57 -2.10 -4.76
N LYS A 24 -6.83 -2.60 -3.78
CA LYS A 24 -6.22 -3.93 -3.84
C LYS A 24 -7.24 -5.05 -3.76
N LYS A 25 -8.30 -4.89 -2.96
CA LYS A 25 -9.43 -5.83 -2.96
C LYS A 25 -10.21 -5.78 -4.28
N GLU A 26 -10.28 -4.62 -4.92
CA GLU A 26 -10.87 -4.45 -6.26
C GLU A 26 -9.98 -5.02 -7.41
N GLY A 27 -8.74 -5.42 -7.12
CA GLY A 27 -7.82 -5.99 -8.12
C GLY A 27 -7.01 -4.97 -8.92
N LYS A 28 -6.96 -3.70 -8.51
CA LYS A 28 -6.17 -2.67 -9.20
C LYS A 28 -4.66 -2.90 -9.08
N SER A 29 -3.95 -2.49 -10.13
CA SER A 29 -2.48 -2.53 -10.16
C SER A 29 -1.86 -1.42 -9.31
N ASN A 30 -0.61 -1.61 -8.89
CA ASN A 30 0.10 -0.61 -8.09
C ASN A 30 0.28 0.71 -8.85
N ARG A 31 0.39 0.66 -10.18
CA ARG A 31 0.54 1.84 -11.04
C ARG A 31 -0.75 2.65 -11.13
N GLU A 32 -1.89 1.98 -11.24
CA GLU A 32 -3.19 2.66 -11.22
C GLU A 32 -3.45 3.33 -9.87
N ILE A 33 -3.20 2.60 -8.78
CA ILE A 33 -3.31 3.14 -7.41
C ILE A 33 -2.39 4.36 -7.22
N ALA A 34 -1.15 4.28 -7.72
CA ALA A 34 -0.21 5.39 -7.66
C ALA A 34 -0.69 6.61 -8.45
N SER A 35 -1.26 6.38 -9.64
CA SER A 35 -1.83 7.43 -10.47
C SER A 35 -3.02 8.11 -9.79
N LEU A 36 -3.90 7.33 -9.14
CA LEU A 36 -5.05 7.85 -8.38
C LEU A 36 -4.65 8.69 -7.17
N LEU A 37 -3.54 8.34 -6.51
CA LEU A 37 -3.02 9.07 -5.35
C LEU A 37 -2.08 10.22 -5.72
N GLY A 38 -1.73 10.38 -7.00
CA GLY A 38 -0.70 11.32 -7.43
C GLY A 38 0.67 11.00 -6.80
N LYS A 39 0.98 9.71 -6.61
CA LYS A 39 2.23 9.23 -6.01
C LYS A 39 3.05 8.43 -7.01
N VAL A 40 4.33 8.27 -6.69
CA VAL A 40 5.23 7.42 -7.48
C VAL A 40 4.84 5.95 -7.25
N PRO A 41 4.77 5.10 -8.30
CA PRO A 41 4.47 3.67 -8.16
C PRO A 41 5.40 2.93 -7.17
N GLN A 42 6.64 3.39 -7.05
CA GLN A 42 7.63 2.88 -6.10
C GLN A 42 7.20 3.06 -4.63
N THR A 43 6.56 4.19 -4.30
CA THR A 43 6.04 4.47 -2.96
C THR A 43 4.96 3.46 -2.59
N ILE A 44 4.03 3.20 -3.50
CA ILE A 44 2.95 2.21 -3.32
C ILE A 44 3.53 0.80 -3.21
N HIS A 45 4.53 0.45 -4.02
CA HIS A 45 5.19 -0.86 -3.91
C HIS A 45 5.85 -1.07 -2.54
N THR A 46 6.58 -0.06 -2.07
CA THR A 46 7.27 -0.13 -0.77
C THR A 46 6.27 -0.22 0.38
N GLU A 47 5.20 0.57 0.33
CA GLU A 47 4.11 0.54 1.30
C GLU A 47 3.43 -0.83 1.33
N ILE A 48 3.08 -1.38 0.15
CA ILE A 48 2.46 -2.70 0.07
C ILE A 48 3.39 -3.75 0.66
N LYS A 49 4.67 -3.75 0.27
CA LYS A 49 5.65 -4.71 0.79
C LYS A 49 5.78 -4.65 2.32
N ARG A 50 5.62 -3.47 2.93
CA ARG A 50 5.61 -3.29 4.39
C ARG A 50 4.29 -3.77 5.03
N GLY A 51 3.16 -3.47 4.40
CA GLY A 51 1.82 -3.80 4.90
C GLY A 51 1.28 -5.16 4.48
N THR A 52 2.01 -5.93 3.67
CA THR A 52 1.60 -7.25 3.22
C THR A 52 1.75 -8.24 4.35
N VAL A 53 0.61 -8.79 4.77
CA VAL A 53 0.54 -9.89 5.73
C VAL A 53 0.23 -11.19 5.00
N ARG A 54 0.90 -12.27 5.42
CA ARG A 54 0.64 -13.62 4.93
C ARG A 54 -0.49 -14.23 5.76
N GLN A 55 -1.70 -14.23 5.21
CA GLN A 55 -2.87 -14.79 5.87
C GLN A 55 -3.02 -16.28 5.52
N CYS A 56 -3.15 -17.12 6.55
CA CYS A 56 -3.48 -18.54 6.39
C CYS A 56 -4.99 -18.69 6.15
N LEU A 57 -5.38 -19.24 5.00
CA LEU A 57 -6.79 -19.49 4.66
C LEU A 57 -7.25 -20.92 5.00
N GLY A 58 -6.33 -21.77 5.49
CA GLY A 58 -6.56 -23.18 5.82
C GLY A 58 -5.97 -24.15 4.78
N LYS A 59 -5.78 -25.42 5.19
CA LYS A 59 -5.18 -26.49 4.37
C LYS A 59 -3.86 -26.12 3.67
N GLY A 60 -2.96 -25.42 4.38
CA GLY A 60 -1.66 -25.00 3.84
C GLY A 60 -1.73 -23.93 2.74
N ARG A 61 -2.90 -23.31 2.51
CA ARG A 61 -3.05 -22.20 1.57
C ARG A 61 -2.80 -20.88 2.26
N PHE A 62 -1.95 -20.06 1.63
CA PHE A 62 -1.60 -18.74 2.10
C PHE A 62 -2.05 -17.72 1.07
N LYS A 63 -2.51 -16.56 1.53
CA LYS A 63 -2.80 -15.40 0.70
C LYS A 63 -2.04 -14.21 1.24
N GLU A 64 -1.37 -13.51 0.35
CA GLU A 64 -0.79 -12.22 0.64
C GLU A 64 -1.90 -11.17 0.55
N VAL A 65 -2.17 -10.51 1.66
CA VAL A 65 -3.19 -9.46 1.76
C VAL A 65 -2.51 -8.22 2.31
N TYR A 66 -2.75 -7.08 1.65
CA TYR A 66 -2.32 -5.80 2.21
C TYR A 66 -3.33 -5.38 3.29
N SER A 67 -2.83 -5.08 4.48
CA SER A 67 -3.63 -4.53 5.59
C SER A 67 -3.13 -3.14 5.94
N ALA A 68 -4.01 -2.14 5.84
CA ALA A 68 -3.67 -0.76 6.18
C ALA A 68 -3.31 -0.60 7.67
N ASP A 69 -4.02 -1.31 8.54
CA ASP A 69 -3.80 -1.26 9.99
C ASP A 69 -2.45 -1.87 10.37
N TYR A 70 -2.06 -2.99 9.74
CA TYR A 70 -0.73 -3.57 9.93
C TYR A 70 0.38 -2.64 9.44
N ALA A 71 0.18 -1.99 8.29
CA ALA A 71 1.14 -1.03 7.76
C ALA A 71 1.32 0.18 8.68
N GLN A 72 0.24 0.65 9.31
CA GLN A 72 0.27 1.71 10.31
C GLN A 72 1.02 1.26 11.57
N GLN A 73 0.68 0.09 12.11
CA GLN A 73 1.33 -0.47 13.30
C GLN A 73 2.84 -0.70 13.07
N SER A 74 3.23 -1.18 11.88
CA SER A 74 4.64 -1.33 11.51
C SER A 74 5.40 0.01 11.45
N TYR A 75 4.70 1.12 11.23
CA TYR A 75 5.28 2.45 11.25
C TYR A 75 5.40 3.01 12.66
N GLU A 76 4.44 2.71 13.54
CA GLU A 76 4.47 3.14 14.94
C GLU A 76 5.45 2.33 15.80
N ASN A 77 5.70 1.06 15.44
CA ASN A 77 6.59 0.16 16.17
C ASN A 77 8.09 0.30 15.80
N ASN A 78 8.46 1.25 14.94
CA ASN A 78 9.83 1.39 14.39
C ASN A 78 10.37 2.80 14.64
#